data_AF-A0A7Y5BIC5-F1
#
_entry.id   AF-A0A7Y5BIC5-F1
#
_cell.length_a   1.000
_cell.length_b   1.000
_cell.length_c   1.000
_cell.angle_alpha   90.00
_cell.angle_beta   90.00
_cell.angle_gamma   90.00
#
_symmetry.space_group_name_H-M   'P 1'
#
loop_
_entity.id
_entity.type
_entity.pdbx_description
1 polymer ?
#
loop_
_entity_poly.entity_id
_entity_poly.type
_entity_poly.pdbx_seq_one_letter_code
_entity_poly.pdbx_strand_id
1 'polypeptide(L)' 'MTTTTTILGVMPTGYGIGGYDPFLSHMSLVLAYGLLFATMITLFIVPILLLIENSIPNPFQGSKIMKIFSKKLAE' A
#
# COMPACT_ATOMS: atom_id res chain seq x y z
N MET A 1 13.18 -6.83 -2.67
CA MET A 1 13.45 -7.47 -3.98
C MET A 1 12.99 -6.58 -5.14
N THR A 2 11.72 -6.16 -5.19
CA THR A 2 11.13 -5.37 -6.29
C THR A 2 11.65 -3.92 -6.36
N THR A 3 11.67 -3.16 -5.27
CA THR A 3 12.16 -1.76 -5.29
C THR A 3 13.65 -1.66 -5.64
N THR A 4 14.49 -2.49 -5.02
CA THR A 4 15.93 -2.53 -5.30
C THR A 4 16.21 -2.92 -6.75
N THR A 5 15.46 -3.89 -7.30
CA THR A 5 15.64 -4.28 -8.70
C THR A 5 15.04 -3.24 -9.68
N THR A 6 14.09 -2.41 -9.27
CA THR A 6 13.62 -1.24 -10.06
C THR A 6 14.69 -0.15 -10.10
N ILE A 7 15.31 0.18 -8.95
CA ILE A 7 16.38 1.18 -8.90
C ILE A 7 17.58 0.72 -9.72
N LEU A 8 17.93 -0.57 -9.63
CA LEU A 8 19.00 -1.18 -10.44
C LEU A 8 18.65 -1.29 -11.94
N GLY A 9 17.37 -1.49 -12.28
CA GLY A 9 16.90 -1.55 -13.67
C GLY A 9 16.72 -0.18 -14.34
N VAL A 10 16.48 0.87 -13.55
CA VAL A 10 16.38 2.26 -14.00
C VAL A 10 17.75 2.96 -14.01
N MET A 11 18.74 2.46 -13.26
CA MET A 11 20.13 2.90 -13.31
C MET A 11 20.71 2.99 -14.74
N PRO A 12 20.58 2.01 -15.66
CA PRO A 12 21.16 2.14 -16.99
C PRO A 12 20.56 3.30 -17.82
N THR A 13 19.28 3.64 -17.60
CA THR A 13 18.58 4.74 -18.29
C THR A 13 18.78 6.10 -17.61
N GLY A 14 18.95 6.13 -16.29
CA GLY A 14 19.26 7.34 -15.52
C GLY A 14 20.73 7.77 -15.64
N TYR A 15 21.65 6.80 -15.80
CA TYR A 15 23.09 7.02 -15.95
C TYR A 15 23.54 7.21 -17.41
N GLY A 16 22.63 7.16 -18.39
CA GLY A 16 22.92 7.56 -19.76
C GLY A 16 23.82 6.63 -20.58
N ILE A 17 23.78 5.31 -20.34
CA ILE A 17 24.49 4.34 -21.19
C ILE A 17 23.72 4.06 -22.49
N GLY A 18 23.55 5.09 -23.34
CA GLY A 18 22.87 4.93 -24.64
C GLY A 18 22.37 6.22 -25.32
N GLY A 19 22.44 7.38 -24.66
CA GLY A 19 21.98 8.66 -25.21
C GLY A 19 21.71 9.67 -24.11
N TYR A 20 22.37 10.83 -24.17
CA TYR A 20 22.31 11.86 -23.14
C TYR A 20 21.16 12.83 -23.42
N ASP A 21 19.92 12.38 -23.22
CA ASP A 21 18.79 13.30 -23.14
C ASP A 21 18.57 13.68 -21.67
N PRO A 22 19.05 14.87 -21.23
CA PRO A 22 19.04 15.27 -19.82
C PRO A 22 17.63 15.25 -19.23
N PHE A 23 16.58 15.44 -20.04
CA PHE A 23 15.20 15.35 -19.57
C PHE A 23 14.79 13.94 -19.09
N LEU A 24 15.23 12.87 -19.76
CA LEU A 24 14.88 11.50 -19.36
C LEU A 24 15.58 11.08 -18.08
N SER A 25 16.82 11.52 -17.88
CA SER A 25 17.57 11.26 -16.63
C SER A 25 16.87 11.87 -15.42
N HIS A 26 16.41 13.13 -15.53
CA HIS A 26 15.70 13.80 -14.44
C HIS A 26 14.33 13.16 -14.12
N MET A 27 13.57 12.73 -15.15
CA MET A 27 12.30 12.02 -14.94
C MET A 27 12.50 10.71 -14.16
N SER A 28 13.51 9.93 -14.53
CA SER A 28 13.86 8.66 -13.89
C SER A 28 14.29 8.83 -12.43
N LEU A 29 15.08 9.87 -12.14
CA LEU A 29 15.63 10.13 -10.81
C LEU A 29 14.52 10.50 -9.81
N VAL A 30 13.54 11.31 -10.25
CA VAL A 30 12.35 11.64 -9.45
C VAL A 30 11.50 10.41 -9.17
N LEU A 31 11.28 9.54 -10.16
CA LEU A 31 10.50 8.31 -9.98
C LEU A 31 11.19 7.33 -9.04
N ALA A 32 12.51 7.14 -9.17
CA ALA A 32 13.26 6.22 -8.31
C ALA A 32 13.22 6.63 -6.84
N TYR A 33 13.49 7.90 -6.53
CA TYR A 33 13.41 8.42 -5.16
C TYR A 33 11.96 8.50 -4.65
N GLY A 34 11.01 8.91 -5.51
CA GLY A 34 9.59 8.98 -5.18
C GLY A 34 9.00 7.63 -4.81
N LEU A 35 9.36 6.57 -5.55
CA LEU A 35 8.90 5.21 -5.26
C LEU A 35 9.53 4.67 -3.97
N LEU A 36 10.83 4.92 -3.75
CA LEU A 36 11.52 4.50 -2.54
C LEU A 36 10.86 5.16 -1.31
N PHE A 37 10.59 6.45 -1.38
CA PHE A 37 9.91 7.19 -0.32
C PHE A 37 8.46 6.73 -0.10
N ALA A 38 7.70 6.54 -1.18
CA ALA A 38 6.33 6.05 -1.11
C ALA A 38 6.25 4.67 -0.43
N THR A 39 7.17 3.75 -0.73
CA THR A 39 7.18 2.41 -0.10
C THR A 39 7.46 2.46 1.40
N MET A 40 8.30 3.38 1.87
CA MET A 40 8.52 3.58 3.30
C MET A 40 7.27 4.13 4.00
N ILE A 41 6.58 5.08 3.36
CA ILE A 41 5.34 5.64 3.90
C ILE A 41 4.22 4.61 3.90
N THR A 42 4.02 3.86 2.82
CA THR A 42 2.93 2.89 2.72
C THR A 42 3.10 1.74 3.70
N LEU A 43 4.32 1.31 3.98
CA LEU A 43 4.59 0.29 5.00
C LEU A 43 4.09 0.72 6.39
N PHE A 44 4.04 2.02 6.67
CA PHE A 44 3.45 2.56 7.90
C PHE A 44 1.95 2.81 7.77
N ILE A 45 1.48 3.38 6.65
CA ILE A 45 0.08 3.79 6.49
C ILE A 45 -0.87 2.61 6.26
N VAL A 46 -0.44 1.59 5.51
CA VAL A 46 -1.25 0.42 5.16
C VAL A 46 -1.61 -0.43 6.39
N PRO A 47 -0.69 -0.79 7.31
CA PRO A 47 -1.09 -1.54 8.50
C PRO A 47 -2.01 -0.72 9.41
N ILE A 48 -1.84 0.61 9.49
CA ILE A 48 -2.73 1.48 10.26
C ILE A 48 -4.14 1.48 9.67
N LEU A 49 -4.28 1.57 8.35
CA LEU A 49 -5.59 1.49 7.68
C LEU A 49 -6.29 0.15 7.95
N LEU A 50 -5.56 -0.97 7.84
CA LEU A 50 -6.11 -2.30 8.10
C LEU A 50 -6.50 -2.48 9.58
N LEU A 51 -5.76 -1.89 10.51
CA LEU A 51 -6.12 -1.89 11.93
C LEU A 51 -7.39 -1.08 12.20
N ILE A 52 -7.60 0.04 11.51
CA ILE A 52 -8.82 0.84 11.59
C ILE A 52 -10.02 0.03 11.10
N GLU A 53 -9.92 -0.64 9.95
CA GLU A 53 -10.99 -1.49 9.42
C GLU A 53 -11.37 -2.62 10.38
N ASN A 54 -10.38 -3.27 11.01
CA ASN A 54 -10.64 -4.29 12.03
C ASN A 54 -11.15 -3.71 13.37
N SER A 55 -10.87 -2.44 13.65
CA SER A 55 -11.29 -1.74 14.86
C SER A 55 -12.63 -1.03 14.72
N ILE A 56 -13.21 -0.96 13.51
CA ILE A 56 -14.59 -0.54 13.34
C ILE A 56 -15.46 -1.73 13.78
N PRO A 57 -16.13 -1.69 14.95
CA PRO A 57 -17.14 -2.68 15.25
C PRO A 57 -18.25 -2.51 14.22
N ASN A 58 -18.32 -3.43 13.26
CA ASN A 58 -19.38 -3.51 12.25
C ASN A 58 -20.73 -3.38 12.99
N PRO A 59 -21.51 -2.28 12.81
CA PRO A 59 -22.89 -2.28 13.30
C PRO A 59 -23.76 -3.28 12.51
N PHE A 60 -23.24 -3.82 11.40
CA PHE A 60 -23.88 -4.79 10.52
C PHE A 60 -23.57 -6.27 10.84
N GLN A 61 -23.05 -6.59 12.03
CA GLN A 61 -23.00 -7.98 12.51
C GLN A 61 -24.40 -8.44 13.02
N GLY A 62 -25.40 -8.40 12.15
CA GLY A 62 -26.80 -8.78 12.39
C GLY A 62 -27.06 -10.25 12.74
N SER A 63 -26.03 -11.05 13.00
CA SER A 63 -26.19 -12.46 13.38
C SER A 63 -26.27 -12.69 14.89
N LYS A 64 -25.77 -11.75 15.72
CA LYS A 64 -25.78 -11.93 17.19
C LYS A 64 -27.12 -11.61 17.84
N ILE A 65 -27.89 -10.66 17.28
CA ILE A 65 -29.21 -10.25 17.81
C ILE A 65 -30.27 -11.31 17.49
N MET A 66 -30.24 -11.93 16.29
CA MET A 66 -31.17 -12.99 15.90
C MET A 66 -31.05 -14.24 16.79
N LYS A 67 -29.82 -14.60 17.21
CA LYS A 67 -29.56 -15.74 18.12
C LYS A 67 -30.03 -15.47 19.55
N ILE A 68 -29.92 -14.24 20.03
CA ILE A 68 -30.44 -13.84 21.35
C ILE A 68 -31.97 -13.82 21.34
N PHE A 69 -32.59 -13.29 20.29
CA PHE A 69 -34.05 -13.21 20.19
C PHE A 69 -34.69 -14.59 20.04
N SER A 70 -34.10 -15.49 19.23
CA SER A 70 -34.59 -16.87 19.10
C SER A 70 -34.46 -17.68 20.39
N LYS A 71 -33.46 -17.41 21.23
CA LYS A 71 -33.34 -18.07 22.54
C LYS A 71 -34.44 -17.61 23.50
N LYS A 72 -34.87 -16.35 23.40
CA LYS A 72 -35.88 -15.73 24.27
C LYS A 72 -37.33 -16.02 23.85
N LEU A 73 -37.54 -16.70 22.73
CA LEU A 73 -38.86 -17.10 22.21
C LEU A 73 -39.15 -18.59 22.45
N ALA A 74 -38.14 -19.35 22.88
CA ALA A 74 -38.26 -20.77 23.22
C ALA A 74 -38.34 -21.04 24.75
N GLU A 75 -38.35 -19.98 25.56
CA GLU A 75 -38.56 -20.01 27.02
C GLU A 75 -39.94 -19.46 27.39
#